data_AF-A0A437MEY1-F1
#
_entry.id   AF-A0A437MEY1-F1
#
_cell.length_a   1.000
_cell.length_b   1.000
_cell.length_c   1.000
_cell.angle_alpha   90.00
_cell.angle_beta   90.00
_cell.angle_gamma   90.00
#
_symmetry.space_group_name_H-M   'P 1'
#
loop_
_entity.id
_entity.type
_entity.pdbx_description
1 polymer ?
#
loop_
_entity_poly.entity_id
_entity_poly.type
_entity_poly.pdbx_seq_one_letter_code
_entity_poly.pdbx_strand_id
1 'polypeptide(L)' 'MAEYRIVTDNASGFMVQARRWWWPFWLQVGFNSSSSAEGARQWIEREFAYAARKKNAGKVVEHLGRWTS' A
#
# COMPACT_ATOMS: atom_id res chain seq x y z
N MET A 1 -9.55 7.89 5.44
CA MET A 1 -8.96 6.69 4.79
C MET A 1 -8.69 7.04 3.33
N ALA A 2 -7.70 6.43 2.68
CA ALA A 2 -7.55 6.51 1.23
C ALA A 2 -8.19 5.26 0.60
N GLU A 3 -8.89 5.42 -0.52
CA GLU A 3 -9.42 4.32 -1.32
C GLU A 3 -8.44 4.02 -2.46
N TYR A 4 -8.30 2.75 -2.82
CA TYR A 4 -7.40 2.30 -3.89
C TYR A 4 -8.19 1.52 -4.93
N ARG A 5 -7.80 1.65 -6.20
CA ARG A 5 -8.31 0.84 -7.31
C ARG A 5 -7.18 0.45 -8.24
N ILE A 6 -7.36 -0.67 -8.93
CA ILE A 6 -6.47 -1.11 -10.01
C ILE A 6 -7.20 -0.85 -11.32
N VAL A 7 -6.54 -0.15 -12.23
CA VAL A 7 -7.03 0.13 -13.58
C VAL A 7 -6.11 -0.53 -14.60
N THR A 8 -6.65 -0.95 -15.73
CA THR A 8 -5.85 -1.45 -16.85
C THR A 8 -5.96 -0.49 -18.02
N ASP A 9 -4.86 -0.27 -18.74
CA ASP A 9 -4.87 0.42 -20.03
C ASP A 9 -4.45 -0.53 -21.17
N ASN A 10 -4.75 -0.13 -22.41
CA ASN A 10 -4.44 -0.92 -23.60
C ASN A 10 -2.93 -0.92 -23.95
N ALA A 11 -2.08 -0.24 -23.18
CA ALA A 11 -0.71 0.09 -23.60
C ALA A 11 0.38 -0.44 -22.66
N SER A 12 0.13 -0.62 -21.36
CA SER A 12 1.22 -0.79 -20.37
C SER A 12 0.84 -1.56 -19.11
N GLY A 13 -0.34 -2.18 -19.04
CA GLY A 13 -0.69 -3.16 -18.01
C GLY A 13 -1.62 -2.62 -16.93
N PHE A 14 -1.38 -3.01 -15.68
CA PHE A 14 -2.20 -2.67 -14.51
C PHE A 14 -1.54 -1.56 -13.70
N MET A 15 -2.31 -0.52 -13.39
CA MET A 15 -1.87 0.63 -12.62
C MET A 15 -2.72 0.82 -11.37
N VAL A 16 -2.09 1.29 -10.30
CA VAL A 16 -2.75 1.60 -9.04
C VAL A 16 -3.11 3.09 -8.99
N GLN A 17 -4.36 3.37 -8.64
CA GLN A 17 -4.83 4.73 -8.35
C GLN A 17 -5.34 4.84 -6.92
N ALA A 18 -5.15 6.01 -6.31
CA ALA A 18 -5.68 6.32 -4.99
C ALA A 18 -6.62 7.53 -5.02
N ARG A 19 -7.65 7.48 -4.18
CA ARG A 19 -8.57 8.58 -3.90
C ARG A 19 -8.49 8.95 -2.43
N ARG A 20 -8.36 10.24 -2.14
CA ARG A 20 -8.43 10.76 -0.77
C ARG A 20 -9.89 11.01 -0.42
N TRP A 21 -10.28 10.77 0.82
CA TRP A 21 -11.68 10.93 1.28
C TRP A 21 -12.31 12.31 0.96
N TRP A 22 -11.52 13.38 0.89
CA TRP A 22 -11.97 14.74 0.61
C TRP A 22 -11.81 15.15 -0.86
N TRP A 23 -11.15 14.34 -1.69
CA TRP A 23 -10.80 14.69 -3.07
C TRP A 23 -11.51 13.72 -4.03
N PRO A 24 -12.40 14.21 -4.91
CA PRO A 24 -13.25 13.33 -5.71
C PRO A 24 -12.52 12.62 -6.85
N PHE A 25 -11.31 13.07 -7.20
CA PHE A 25 -10.55 12.52 -8.32
C PHE A 25 -9.56 11.43 -7.90
N TRP A 26 -9.30 10.53 -8.83
CA TRP A 26 -8.31 9.47 -8.68
C TRP A 26 -6.94 9.96 -9.14
N LEU A 27 -5.92 9.67 -8.35
CA LEU A 27 -4.53 10.01 -8.64
C LEU A 27 -3.75 8.73 -8.91
N GLN A 28 -2.90 8.74 -9.93
CA GLN A 28 -1.91 7.67 -10.15
C GLN A 28 -0.95 7.64 -8.97
N VAL A 29 -0.66 6.43 -8.45
CA VAL A 29 0.25 6.27 -7.32
C VAL A 29 1.57 5.66 -7.79
N GLY A 30 2.60 6.49 -7.83
CA GLY A 30 3.94 6.12 -8.32
C GLY A 30 3.97 5.83 -9.82
N PHE A 31 5.08 5.24 -10.28
CA PHE A 31 5.29 4.81 -11.66
C PHE A 31 5.12 3.29 -11.78
N ASN A 32 4.02 2.75 -11.23
CA ASN A 32 3.78 1.31 -11.19
C ASN A 32 2.89 0.89 -12.36
N SER A 33 3.53 0.60 -13.48
CA SER A 33 2.93 -0.20 -14.54
C SER A 33 3.28 -1.66 -14.26
N SER A 34 2.39 -2.38 -13.59
CA SER A 34 2.55 -3.81 -13.37
C SER A 34 2.09 -4.57 -14.61
N SER A 35 2.83 -5.59 -15.02
CA SER A 35 2.42 -6.46 -16.13
C SER A 35 1.21 -7.35 -15.79
N SER A 36 0.80 -7.42 -14.52
CA SER A 36 -0.35 -8.21 -14.05
C SER A 36 -1.13 -7.53 -12.91
N ALA A 37 -2.39 -7.91 -12.74
CA ALA A 37 -3.25 -7.45 -11.65
C ALA A 37 -2.69 -7.85 -10.28
N GLU A 38 -2.14 -9.07 -10.21
CA GLU A 38 -1.49 -9.62 -9.01
C GLU A 38 -0.30 -8.76 -8.59
N GLY A 39 0.53 -8.31 -9.54
CA GLY A 39 1.64 -7.41 -9.26
C GLY A 39 1.16 -6.08 -8.65
N ALA A 40 0.09 -5.51 -9.22
CA ALA A 40 -0.51 -4.28 -8.70
C ALA A 40 -1.11 -4.47 -7.28
N ARG A 41 -1.71 -5.64 -7.00
CA ARG A 41 -2.19 -5.99 -5.65
C ARG A 41 -1.05 -6.09 -4.65
N GLN A 42 0.01 -6.83 -4.97
CA GLN A 42 1.18 -6.96 -4.09
C GLN A 42 1.82 -5.62 -3.77
N TRP A 43 1.84 -4.70 -4.76
CA TRP A 43 2.32 -3.35 -4.54
C TRP A 43 1.49 -2.60 -3.48
N ILE A 44 0.15 -2.64 -3.59
CA ILE A 44 -0.76 -2.04 -2.61
C ILE A 44 -0.56 -2.63 -1.21
N GLU A 45 -0.47 -3.95 -1.11
CA GLU A 45 -0.24 -4.65 0.17
C GLU A 45 1.06 -4.21 0.83
N ARG A 46 2.13 -4.07 0.04
CA ARG A 46 3.44 -3.61 0.53
C ARG A 46 3.38 -2.17 1.05
N GLU A 47 2.67 -1.28 0.36
CA GLU A 47 2.47 0.10 0.83
C GLU A 47 1.70 0.16 2.14
N PHE A 48 0.64 -0.65 2.29
CA PHE A 48 -0.09 -0.73 3.55
C PHE A 48 0.78 -1.27 4.69
N ALA A 49 1.56 -2.33 4.43
CA ALA A 49 2.50 -2.87 5.39
C ALA A 49 3.57 -1.85 5.80
N TYR A 50 4.12 -1.10 4.83
CA TYR A 50 5.08 -0.03 5.09
C TYR A 50 4.48 1.10 5.94
N ALA A 51 3.26 1.55 5.61
CA ALA A 51 2.54 2.57 6.37
C ALA A 51 2.26 2.10 7.81
N ALA A 52 1.85 0.85 8.00
CA ALA A 52 1.63 0.26 9.32
C ALA A 52 2.94 0.18 10.12
N ARG A 53 4.04 -0.27 9.50
CA ARG A 53 5.37 -0.28 10.12
C ARG A 53 5.81 1.12 10.53
N LYS A 54 5.64 2.11 9.65
CA LYS A 54 6.01 3.51 9.93
C LYS A 54 5.19 4.09 11.09
N LYS A 55 3.90 3.76 11.19
CA LYS A 55 3.03 4.16 12.33
C LYS A 55 3.54 3.59 13.67
N ASN A 56 4.17 2.42 13.62
CA ASN A 56 4.70 1.70 14.77
C ASN A 56 6.21 1.90 14.98
N ALA A 57 6.89 2.65 14.11
CA ALA A 57 8.33 2.87 14.22
C ALA A 57 8.66 3.55 15.56
N GLY A 58 9.60 2.95 16.31
CA GLY A 58 10.00 3.42 17.65
C GLY A 58 9.04 3.06 18.78
N LYS A 59 7.96 2.31 18.52
CA LYS A 59 7.02 1.85 19.55
C LYS A 59 7.28 0.39 19.89
N VAL A 60 7.24 0.06 21.18
CA VAL A 60 7.15 -1.33 21.64
C VAL A 60 5.73 -1.81 21.32
N VAL A 61 5.61 -2.76 20.40
CA VAL A 61 4.31 -3.32 19.98
C VAL A 61 3.96 -4.61 20.70
N GLU A 62 4.94 -5.26 21.33
CA GLU A 62 4.76 -6.49 22.09
C GLU A 62 5.87 -6.60 23.16
N HIS A 63 5.52 -7.08 24.36
CA HIS A 63 6.47 -7.34 25.44
C HIS A 63 6.43 -8.83 25.78
N LEU A 64 7.46 -9.58 25.35
CA LEU A 64 7.55 -11.04 25.48
C LEU A 64 8.09 -11.50 26.85
N GLY A 65 8.01 -10.64 27.87
CA GLY A 65 8.52 -10.92 29.22
C GLY A 65 10.03 -10.73 29.36
N ARG A 66 10.53 -10.95 30.58
CA ARG A 66 11.96 -10.84 30.93
C ARG A 66 12.55 -12.25 30.95
N TRP A 67 13.59 -12.48 30.14
CA TRP A 67 14.31 -13.76 30.16
C TRP A 67 14.98 -13.92 31.53
N THR A 68 14.52 -14.89 32.33
CA THR A 68 15.16 -15.31 33.58
C THR A 68 15.85 -16.64 33.31
N SER A 69 17.18 -16.62 33.29
CA SER A 69 18.06 -17.79 33.18
C SER A 69 17.88 -18.76 34.33
#